data_AF-A0A6C7EBM2-F1
#
_entry.id   AF-A0A6C7EBM2-F1
#
_cell.length_a   1.000
_cell.length_b   1.000
_cell.length_c   1.000
_cell.angle_alpha   90.00
_cell.angle_beta   90.00
_cell.angle_gamma   90.00
#
_symmetry.space_group_name_H-M   'P 1'
#
loop_
_entity.id
_entity.type
_entity.pdbx_description
1 polymer ?
#
loop_
_entity_poly.entity_id
_entity_poly.type
_entity_poly.pdbx_seq_one_letter_code
_entity_poly.pdbx_strand_id
1 'polypeptide(L)'
;MSTGEPQGESDTVPGAPERDGGDDVLADVLPFPSNGRRTATDSHDEPRLRTVIGDVLRDERLRQARVLADVAAEAAVSLPYLSEIERGRKEVSSDVLAAVTDALDVSLIEVLERCVERLRTGSQGGSGIQLRAA
;
A
#
# COMPACT_ATOMS: atom_id res chain seq x y z
N MET A 1 -35.02 -4.52 77.66
CA MET A 1 -33.86 -3.68 77.30
C MET A 1 -32.82 -4.55 76.62
N SER A 2 -32.71 -4.47 75.29
CA SER A 2 -31.44 -4.45 74.54
C SER A 2 -31.79 -4.58 73.05
N THR A 3 -31.56 -3.48 72.33
CA THR A 3 -31.71 -3.32 70.88
C THR A 3 -30.42 -3.76 70.18
N GLY A 4 -30.54 -4.36 69.00
CA GLY A 4 -29.42 -4.59 68.08
C GLY A 4 -29.93 -4.88 66.67
N GLU A 5 -29.68 -3.93 65.77
CA GLU A 5 -30.17 -3.84 64.38
C GLU A 5 -29.61 -4.94 63.45
N PRO A 6 -30.33 -5.29 62.35
CA PRO A 6 -29.80 -6.20 61.33
C PRO A 6 -28.98 -5.42 60.28
N GLN A 7 -27.73 -5.85 60.03
CA GLN A 7 -26.87 -5.29 58.99
C GLN A 7 -26.50 -6.34 57.94
N GLY A 8 -26.77 -5.99 56.68
CA GLY A 8 -25.88 -6.28 55.55
C GLY A 8 -26.08 -7.60 54.84
N GLU A 9 -27.10 -7.67 53.98
CA GLU A 9 -27.21 -8.65 52.90
C GLU A 9 -26.06 -8.40 51.90
N SER A 10 -25.01 -9.23 51.96
CA SER A 10 -23.94 -9.25 50.97
C SER A 10 -24.42 -10.00 49.74
N ASP A 11 -25.02 -9.27 48.81
CA ASP A 11 -25.42 -9.75 47.49
C ASP A 11 -24.16 -10.20 46.72
N THR A 12 -23.80 -11.47 46.90
CA THR A 12 -22.69 -12.09 46.18
C THR A 12 -23.21 -12.40 44.78
N VAL A 13 -22.88 -11.55 43.83
CA VAL A 13 -23.09 -11.82 42.40
C VAL A 13 -22.42 -13.17 42.09
N PRO A 14 -23.16 -14.19 41.62
CA PRO A 14 -22.57 -15.44 41.20
C PRO A 14 -21.59 -15.17 40.06
N GLY A 15 -20.39 -15.74 40.17
CA GLY A 15 -19.33 -15.59 39.19
C GLY A 15 -19.83 -15.78 37.77
N ALA A 16 -19.46 -14.85 36.88
CA ALA A 16 -19.65 -15.01 35.45
C ALA A 16 -19.17 -16.41 35.03
N PRO A 17 -19.88 -17.10 34.11
CA PRO A 17 -19.41 -18.38 33.62
C PRO A 17 -18.01 -18.17 33.04
N GLU A 18 -17.05 -18.95 33.56
CA GLU A 18 -15.75 -19.13 32.93
C GLU A 18 -16.02 -19.44 31.47
N ARG A 19 -15.60 -18.53 30.59
CA ARG A 19 -15.66 -18.78 29.15
C ARG A 19 -14.67 -19.90 28.86
N ASP A 20 -15.20 -21.12 28.91
CA ASP A 20 -14.60 -22.32 28.35
C ASP A 20 -14.11 -22.00 26.93
N GLY A 21 -12.92 -22.53 26.61
CA GLY A 21 -11.99 -22.06 25.60
C GLY A 21 -12.67 -21.64 24.30
N GLY A 22 -12.96 -20.34 24.21
CA GLY A 22 -13.44 -19.72 23.00
C GLY A 22 -12.33 -19.73 21.98
N ASP A 23 -12.47 -20.63 21.03
CA ASP A 23 -11.99 -20.57 19.67
C ASP A 23 -10.54 -20.11 19.53
N ASP A 24 -9.70 -21.09 19.19
CA ASP A 24 -8.48 -20.89 18.43
C ASP A 24 -8.86 -20.22 17.08
N VAL A 25 -9.29 -18.95 17.14
CA VAL A 25 -9.33 -18.03 16.01
C VAL A 25 -7.87 -17.69 15.72
N LEU A 26 -7.16 -18.70 15.22
CA LEU A 26 -6.23 -18.53 14.12
C LEU A 26 -6.91 -17.51 13.21
N ALA A 27 -6.49 -16.25 13.31
CA ALA A 27 -6.88 -15.21 12.40
C ALA A 27 -6.82 -15.85 11.02
N ASP A 28 -7.96 -15.94 10.36
CA ASP A 28 -8.11 -16.64 9.10
C ASP A 28 -7.28 -15.83 8.10
N VAL A 29 -5.98 -16.13 8.04
CA VAL A 29 -5.02 -15.46 7.17
C VAL A 29 -5.45 -15.89 5.78
N LEU A 30 -6.32 -15.10 5.18
CA LEU A 30 -6.76 -15.33 3.81
C LEU A 30 -5.49 -15.37 2.96
N PRO A 31 -5.19 -16.51 2.30
CA PRO A 31 -4.05 -16.56 1.42
C PRO A 31 -4.26 -15.48 0.36
N PHE A 32 -3.26 -14.62 0.16
CA PHE A 32 -3.30 -13.67 -0.93
C PHE A 32 -3.52 -14.46 -2.22
N PRO A 33 -4.56 -14.16 -3.02
CA PRO A 33 -4.82 -14.89 -4.24
C PRO A 33 -3.59 -14.74 -5.13
N SER A 34 -2.77 -15.78 -5.17
CA SER A 34 -1.70 -15.89 -6.13
C SER A 34 -2.41 -16.22 -7.42
N ASN A 35 -2.64 -15.20 -8.27
CA ASN A 35 -3.34 -15.31 -9.55
C ASN A 35 -2.88 -16.60 -10.27
N GLY A 36 -3.70 -17.63 -10.14
CA GLY A 36 -3.26 -19.01 -10.28
C GLY A 36 -2.98 -19.35 -11.73
N ARG A 37 -1.76 -19.86 -11.98
CA ARG A 37 -1.22 -20.32 -13.27
C ARG A 37 -0.78 -19.21 -14.23
N ARG A 38 0.34 -18.54 -13.93
CA ARG A 38 1.27 -18.13 -14.98
C ARG A 38 2.26 -19.28 -15.18
N THR A 39 2.31 -19.83 -16.39
CA THR A 39 3.35 -20.80 -16.74
C THR A 39 4.72 -20.13 -16.56
N ALA A 40 5.79 -20.88 -16.29
CA ALA A 40 7.11 -20.31 -16.01
C ALA A 40 7.66 -19.39 -17.13
N THR A 41 7.04 -19.41 -18.31
CA THR A 41 7.33 -18.57 -19.47
C THR A 41 6.50 -17.28 -19.56
N ASP A 42 5.40 -17.17 -18.80
CA ASP A 42 4.51 -16.00 -18.72
C ASP A 42 4.77 -15.18 -17.44
N SER A 43 6.02 -15.03 -17.02
CA SER A 43 6.36 -13.91 -16.13
C SER A 43 6.34 -12.62 -16.95
N HIS A 44 5.19 -12.29 -17.54
CA HIS A 44 4.95 -10.94 -18.01
C HIS A 44 5.13 -10.05 -16.77
N ASP A 45 6.15 -9.21 -16.89
CA ASP A 45 6.70 -8.30 -15.89
C ASP A 45 5.65 -7.22 -15.61
N GLU A 46 4.54 -7.62 -14.97
CA GLU A 46 3.44 -6.72 -14.66
C GLU A 46 4.03 -5.60 -13.80
N PRO A 47 4.05 -4.36 -14.33
CA PRO A 47 4.86 -3.32 -13.74
C PRO A 47 4.35 -3.08 -12.33
N ARG A 48 5.24 -3.25 -11.36
CA ARG A 48 4.90 -3.06 -9.96
C ARG A 48 4.42 -1.63 -9.76
N LEU A 49 3.42 -1.44 -8.92
CA LEU A 49 2.81 -0.11 -8.69
C LEU A 49 3.86 0.97 -8.37
N ARG A 50 4.84 0.64 -7.52
CA ARG A 50 5.96 1.55 -7.20
C ARG A 50 6.78 1.98 -8.41
N THR A 51 6.94 1.13 -9.43
CA THR A 51 7.66 1.46 -10.66
C THR A 51 6.86 2.48 -11.45
N VAL A 52 5.56 2.22 -11.63
CA VAL A 52 4.66 3.13 -12.35
C VAL A 52 4.59 4.50 -11.67
N ILE A 53 4.42 4.54 -10.35
CA ILE A 53 4.43 5.78 -9.57
C ILE A 53 5.77 6.50 -9.74
N GLY A 54 6.88 5.78 -9.54
CA GLY A 54 8.24 6.33 -9.69
C GLY A 54 8.47 6.97 -11.06
N ASP A 55 8.05 6.30 -12.13
CA ASP A 55 8.19 6.81 -13.49
C ASP A 55 7.32 8.06 -13.71
N VAL A 56 6.09 8.11 -13.17
CA VAL A 56 5.20 9.29 -13.33
C VAL A 56 5.78 10.50 -12.61
N LEU A 57 6.28 10.31 -11.39
CA LEU A 57 6.93 11.38 -10.62
C LEU A 57 8.21 11.88 -11.31
N ARG A 58 9.02 10.95 -11.82
CA ARG A 58 10.23 11.27 -12.57
C ARG A 58 9.91 12.08 -13.83
N ASP A 59 8.90 11.68 -14.59
CA ASP A 59 8.50 12.38 -15.81
C ASP A 59 7.93 13.78 -15.52
N GLU A 60 7.20 13.93 -14.42
CA GLU A 60 6.79 15.25 -13.92
C GLU A 60 7.99 16.14 -13.64
N ARG A 61 8.94 15.67 -12.82
CA ARG A 61 10.13 16.43 -12.49
C ARG A 61 10.95 16.81 -13.73
N LEU A 62 11.14 15.87 -14.65
CA LEU A 62 11.90 16.09 -15.88
C LEU A 62 11.21 17.07 -16.83
N ARG A 63 9.88 17.01 -16.96
CA ARG A 63 9.11 17.98 -17.75
C ARG A 63 9.21 19.39 -17.18
N GLN A 64 9.30 19.53 -15.86
CA GLN A 64 9.57 20.82 -15.20
C GLN A 64 11.05 21.25 -15.28
N ALA A 65 11.94 20.42 -15.85
CA ALA A 65 13.39 20.62 -15.89
C ALA A 65 14.02 20.83 -14.49
N ARG A 66 13.44 20.22 -13.44
CA ARG A 66 13.90 20.39 -12.06
C ARG A 66 14.92 19.35 -11.65
N VAL A 67 15.86 19.76 -10.80
CA VAL A 67 16.89 18.87 -10.26
C VAL A 67 16.30 18.02 -9.13
N LEU A 68 16.71 16.75 -9.07
CA LEU A 68 16.26 15.81 -8.03
C LEU A 68 16.53 16.33 -6.60
N ALA A 69 17.64 17.05 -6.41
CA ALA A 69 18.04 17.61 -5.13
C ALA A 69 17.03 18.65 -4.60
N ASP A 70 16.52 19.52 -5.46
CA ASP A 70 15.59 20.59 -5.08
C ASP A 70 14.24 20.00 -4.65
N VAL A 71 13.72 19.05 -5.44
CA VAL A 71 12.46 18.35 -5.12
C VAL A 71 12.60 17.54 -3.83
N ALA A 72 13.73 16.86 -3.62
CA ALA A 72 13.97 16.13 -2.38
C ALA A 72 13.99 17.06 -1.15
N ALA A 73 14.61 18.23 -1.28
CA ALA A 73 14.66 19.23 -0.22
C ALA A 73 13.26 19.79 0.11
N GLU A 74 12.47 20.14 -0.90
CA GLU A 74 11.10 20.65 -0.73
C GLU A 74 10.14 19.61 -0.15
N ALA A 75 10.27 18.35 -0.56
CA ALA A 75 9.50 17.23 -0.01
C ALA A 75 10.01 16.72 1.35
N ALA A 76 11.04 17.36 1.93
CA ALA A 76 11.66 16.98 3.20
C ALA A 76 12.12 15.50 3.26
N VAL A 77 12.62 14.96 2.14
CA VAL A 77 13.17 13.62 2.03
C VAL A 77 14.64 13.64 1.59
N SER A 78 15.36 12.56 1.87
CA SER A 78 16.74 12.46 1.38
C SER A 78 16.78 12.28 -0.15
N LEU A 79 17.73 12.93 -0.82
CA LEU A 79 17.98 12.76 -2.26
C LEU A 79 18.17 11.29 -2.66
N PRO A 80 18.96 10.47 -1.93
CA PRO A 80 19.06 9.04 -2.24
C PRO A 80 17.71 8.34 -2.20
N TYR A 81 16.87 8.64 -1.21
CA TYR A 81 15.55 8.03 -1.07
C TYR A 81 14.62 8.40 -2.22
N LEU A 82 14.53 9.69 -2.60
CA LEU A 82 13.74 10.11 -3.76
C LEU A 82 14.25 9.46 -5.05
N SER A 83 15.57 9.31 -5.19
CA SER A 83 16.16 8.60 -6.32
C SER A 83 15.73 7.13 -6.38
N GLU A 84 15.67 6.43 -5.24
CA GLU A 84 15.16 5.05 -5.20
C GLU A 84 13.67 4.96 -5.56
N ILE A 85 12.87 5.96 -5.16
CA ILE A 85 11.44 6.07 -5.50
C ILE A 85 11.28 6.23 -7.02
N GLU A 86 11.96 7.21 -7.65
CA GLU A 86 11.88 7.45 -9.10
C GLU A 86 12.35 6.26 -9.96
N ARG A 87 13.11 5.32 -9.37
CA ARG A 87 13.59 4.10 -10.03
C ARG A 87 12.74 2.88 -9.68
N GLY A 88 11.62 3.04 -8.98
CA GLY A 88 10.72 1.95 -8.60
C GLY A 88 11.34 0.92 -7.64
N ARG A 89 12.36 1.32 -6.87
CA ARG A 89 13.09 0.40 -5.98
C ARG A 89 12.61 0.41 -4.55
N LYS A 90 11.87 1.44 -4.16
CA LYS A 90 11.24 1.56 -2.84
C LYS A 90 9.74 1.76 -2.99
N GLU A 91 9.00 1.16 -2.06
CA GLU A 91 7.62 1.55 -1.82
C GLU A 91 7.62 2.96 -1.20
N VAL A 92 6.59 3.72 -1.52
CA VAL A 92 6.39 5.07 -1.01
C VAL A 92 5.19 5.05 -0.07
N SER A 93 5.30 5.67 1.10
CA SER A 93 4.15 5.87 1.97
C SER A 93 3.22 6.92 1.37
N SER A 94 1.95 6.93 1.79
CA SER A 94 1.00 7.94 1.35
C SER A 94 1.46 9.37 1.71
N ASP A 95 2.05 9.56 2.88
CA ASP A 95 2.56 10.88 3.33
C ASP A 95 3.73 11.36 2.48
N VAL A 96 4.68 10.47 2.15
CA VAL A 96 5.82 10.84 1.29
C VAL A 96 5.34 11.10 -0.13
N LEU A 97 4.39 10.32 -0.63
CA LEU A 97 3.82 10.55 -1.95
C LEU A 97 3.16 11.94 -2.02
N ALA A 98 2.35 12.30 -1.02
CA ALA A 98 1.74 13.63 -0.92
C ALA A 98 2.79 14.74 -0.89
N ALA A 99 3.82 14.61 -0.05
CA ALA A 99 4.89 15.60 0.04
C ALA A 99 5.65 15.79 -1.30
N VAL A 100 5.88 14.70 -2.04
CA VAL A 100 6.52 14.77 -3.36
C VAL A 100 5.60 15.37 -4.42
N THR A 101 4.30 15.05 -4.42
CA THR A 101 3.35 15.67 -5.35
C THR A 101 3.17 17.17 -5.08
N ASP A 102 3.16 17.57 -3.81
CA ASP A 102 3.09 18.98 -3.40
C ASP A 102 4.38 19.72 -3.81
N ALA A 103 5.56 19.12 -3.57
CA ALA A 103 6.83 19.69 -4.01
C ALA A 103 6.91 19.84 -5.54
N LEU A 104 6.23 18.97 -6.29
CA LEU A 104 6.15 19.04 -7.76
C LEU A 104 4.97 19.89 -8.26
N ASP A 105 4.20 20.54 -7.39
CA ASP A 105 3.02 21.33 -7.78
C ASP A 105 2.08 20.56 -8.74
N VAL A 106 1.90 19.26 -8.49
CA VAL A 106 1.01 18.37 -9.26
C VAL A 106 0.01 17.73 -8.30
N SER A 107 -1.25 17.60 -8.73
CA SER A 107 -2.25 16.95 -7.89
C SER A 107 -2.01 15.43 -7.80
N LEU A 108 -2.26 14.84 -6.63
CA LEU A 108 -2.23 13.38 -6.46
C LEU A 108 -3.18 12.67 -7.43
N ILE A 109 -4.36 13.26 -7.69
CA ILE A 109 -5.35 12.72 -8.62
C ILE A 109 -4.75 12.57 -10.02
N GLU A 110 -4.12 13.62 -10.53
CA GLU A 110 -3.48 13.60 -11.85
C GLU A 110 -2.35 12.57 -11.94
N VAL A 111 -1.54 12.43 -10.88
CA VAL A 111 -0.49 11.40 -10.80
C VAL A 111 -1.12 10.00 -10.89
N LEU A 112 -2.21 9.76 -10.16
CA LEU A 112 -2.90 8.47 -10.19
C LEU A 112 -3.57 8.19 -11.54
N GLU A 113 -4.16 9.20 -12.19
CA GLU A 113 -4.73 9.07 -13.54
C GLU A 113 -3.66 8.64 -14.56
N ARG A 114 -2.48 9.28 -14.53
CA ARG A 114 -1.34 8.88 -15.37
C ARG A 114 -0.83 7.48 -15.04
N CYS A 115 -0.86 7.07 -13.76
CA CYS A 115 -0.52 5.70 -13.37
C CYS A 115 -1.50 4.69 -13.97
N VAL A 116 -2.80 4.97 -13.89
CA VAL A 116 -3.84 4.12 -14.50
C VAL A 116 -3.61 3.97 -16.00
N GLU A 117 -3.29 5.06 -16.71
CA GLU A 117 -3.01 5.02 -18.14
C GLU A 117 -1.80 4.14 -18.48
N ARG A 118 -0.73 4.22 -17.69
CA ARG A 118 0.47 3.37 -17.87
C ARG A 118 0.19 1.92 -17.57
N LEU A 119 -0.57 1.62 -16.53
CA LEU A 119 -0.97 0.25 -16.20
C LEU A 119 -1.83 -0.35 -17.31
N ARG A 120 -2.77 0.42 -17.86
CA ARG A 120 -3.55 0.01 -19.04
C ARG A 120 -2.64 -0.30 -20.22
N THR A 121 -1.72 0.59 -20.56
CA THR A 121 -0.80 0.37 -21.70
C THR A 121 0.15 -0.81 -21.47
N GLY A 122 0.69 -0.95 -20.26
CA GLY A 122 1.57 -2.06 -19.87
C GLY A 122 0.88 -3.42 -19.89
N SER A 123 -0.41 -3.47 -19.52
CA SER A 123 -1.22 -4.69 -19.60
C SER A 123 -1.46 -5.17 -21.04
N GLN A 124 -1.46 -4.25 -22.01
CA GLN A 124 -1.66 -4.56 -23.43
C GLN A 124 -0.39 -5.10 -24.11
N GLY A 125 0.79 -4.82 -23.55
CA GLY A 125 2.10 -5.25 -24.09
C GLY A 125 2.46 -6.72 -23.85
N GLY A 126 1.66 -7.47 -23.10
CA GLY A 126 1.84 -8.91 -22.86
C GLY A 126 1.06 -9.82 -23.81
N SER A 127 0.14 -9.29 -24.62
CA SER A 127 -0.75 -10.09 -25.46
C SER A 127 -0.47 -9.89 -26.96
N GLY A 128 0.56 -10.57 -27.47
CA GLY A 128 0.89 -10.67 -28.90
C GLY A 128 2.34 -10.27 -29.16
N ILE A 129 3.22 -11.13 -29.66
CA ILE A 129 3.16 -11.78 -30.98
C ILE A 129 3.82 -13.18 -30.87
N GLN A 130 3.03 -14.25 -30.92
CA GLN A 130 3.51 -15.55 -31.42
C GLN A 130 3.01 -15.70 -32.85
N LEU A 131 3.82 -15.21 -33.79
CA LEU A 131 3.63 -15.46 -35.21
C LEU A 131 3.92 -16.95 -35.45
N ARG A 132 2.88 -17.79 -35.50
CA ARG A 132 3.00 -19.18 -35.95
C ARG A 132 3.13 -19.18 -37.46
N ALA A 133 4.35 -19.42 -37.95
CA ALA A 133 4.59 -19.79 -39.34
C ALA A 133 4.07 -21.23 -39.56
N ALA A 134 3.38 -21.39 -40.69
CA ALA A 134 2.72 -22.61 -41.18
C ALA A 134 3.69 -23.60 -41.81
#